data_AF-A0A9C8LIK2-F1
#
_entry.id   AF-A0A9C8LIK2-F1
#
_cell.length_a   1.000
_cell.length_b   1.000
_cell.length_c   1.000
_cell.angle_alpha   90.00
_cell.angle_beta   90.00
_cell.angle_gamma   90.00
#
_symmetry.space_group_name_H-M   'P 1'
#
loop_
_entity.id
_entity.type
_entity.pdbx_description
1 polymer ?
#
loop_
_entity_poly.entity_id
_entity_poly.type
_entity_poly.pdbx_seq_one_letter_code
_entity_poly.pdbx_strand_id
1 'polypeptide(L)'
;MVVERGLASRPTLSRFTAIMAQADNLKVLRDGVLQLAARGLRAENGGRKRPRVTLDVDSLPIEVLGHQPKAEWNAHYHARIYHP
;
A
#
# COMPACT_ATOMS: atom_id res chain seq x y z
N MET A 1 -9.31 -24.35 19.88
CA MET A 1 -8.05 -24.62 19.15
C MET A 1 -7.64 -23.33 18.47
N VAL A 2 -6.73 -22.55 19.07
CA VAL A 2 -6.21 -21.33 18.44
C VAL A 2 -5.20 -21.80 17.40
N VAL A 3 -5.50 -21.56 16.11
CA VAL A 3 -4.50 -21.74 15.05
C VAL A 3 -3.50 -20.62 15.24
N GLU A 4 -2.34 -20.94 15.82
CA GLU A 4 -1.22 -20.02 15.87
C GLU A 4 -0.80 -19.77 14.42
N ARG A 5 -1.20 -18.62 13.86
CA ARG A 5 -0.76 -18.21 12.53
C ARG A 5 0.75 -18.06 12.60
N GLY A 6 1.50 -18.93 11.94
CA GLY A 6 2.94 -18.83 11.83
C GLY A 6 3.33 -17.52 11.16
N LEU A 7 3.52 -16.48 11.95
CA LEU A 7 3.98 -15.19 11.46
C LEU A 7 5.45 -15.33 11.06
N ALA A 8 5.79 -14.82 9.88
CA ALA A 8 7.18 -14.79 9.45
C ALA A 8 8.01 -14.02 10.49
N SER A 9 9.18 -14.57 10.83
CA SER A 9 10.11 -13.88 11.73
C SER A 9 10.52 -12.52 11.14
N ARG A 10 10.87 -11.56 12.00
CA ARG A 10 11.34 -10.22 11.57
C ARG A 10 12.46 -10.29 10.52
N PRO A 11 13.47 -11.19 10.63
CA PRO A 11 14.48 -11.36 9.58
C PRO A 11 13.90 -11.85 8.24
N THR A 12 12.92 -12.74 8.26
CA THR A 12 12.27 -13.21 7.03
C THR A 12 11.48 -12.11 6.35
N LEU A 13 10.71 -11.32 7.11
CA LEU A 13 9.99 -10.16 6.57
C LEU A 13 10.96 -9.12 6.01
N SER A 14 12.04 -8.80 6.73
CA SER A 14 13.05 -7.83 6.28
C SER A 14 13.69 -8.25 4.95
N ARG A 15 14.12 -9.51 4.82
CA ARG A 15 14.68 -10.02 3.56
C ARG A 15 13.66 -10.00 2.42
N PHE A 16 12.42 -10.37 2.71
CA PHE A 16 11.36 -10.32 1.70
C PHE A 16 11.12 -8.89 1.23
N THR A 17 10.98 -7.91 2.13
CA THR A 17 10.85 -6.50 1.77
C THR A 17 12.02 -6.01 0.92
N ALA A 18 13.25 -6.40 1.27
CA ALA A 18 14.43 -6.03 0.49
C ALA A 18 14.40 -6.60 -0.94
N ILE A 19 13.98 -7.86 -1.11
CA ILE A 19 13.80 -8.48 -2.43
C ILE A 19 12.71 -7.74 -3.22
N MET A 20 11.56 -7.49 -2.61
CA MET A 20 10.44 -6.80 -3.27
C MET A 20 10.78 -5.36 -3.66
N ALA A 21 11.66 -4.71 -2.91
CA ALA A 21 12.13 -3.35 -3.18
C ALA A 21 13.17 -3.26 -4.32
N GLN A 22 13.63 -4.37 -4.89
CA GLN A 22 14.51 -4.34 -6.07
C GLN A 22 13.79 -3.75 -7.28
N ALA A 23 14.50 -2.99 -8.12
CA ALA A 23 13.91 -2.19 -9.20
C ALA A 23 13.02 -3.01 -10.16
N ASP A 24 13.48 -4.19 -10.56
CA ASP A 24 12.73 -5.08 -11.46
C ASP A 24 11.43 -5.60 -10.81
N ASN A 25 11.48 -5.91 -9.51
CA ASN A 25 10.32 -6.35 -8.75
C ASN A 25 9.34 -5.21 -8.50
N LEU A 26 9.82 -4.00 -8.20
CA LEU A 26 8.97 -2.81 -8.04
C LEU A 26 8.18 -2.50 -9.31
N LYS A 27 8.79 -2.68 -10.49
CA LYS A 27 8.08 -2.53 -11.76
C LYS A 27 6.89 -3.49 -11.85
N VAL A 28 7.11 -4.78 -11.57
CA VAL A 28 6.06 -5.80 -11.62
C VAL A 28 4.99 -5.56 -10.55
N LEU A 29 5.38 -5.13 -9.34
CA LEU A 29 4.45 -4.84 -8.25
C LEU A 29 3.49 -3.70 -8.58
N ARG A 30 3.99 -2.63 -9.21
CA ARG A 30 3.15 -1.50 -9.64
C ARG A 30 2.05 -1.95 -10.61
N ASP A 31 2.43 -2.75 -11.61
CA ASP A 31 1.47 -3.32 -12.57
C ASP A 31 0.49 -4.28 -11.87
N GLY A 32 1.01 -5.10 -10.95
CA GLY A 32 0.22 -6.07 -10.18
C GLY A 32 -0.85 -5.43 -9.31
N VAL A 33 -0.55 -4.31 -8.64
CA VAL A 33 -1.52 -3.57 -7.80
C VAL A 33 -2.74 -3.14 -8.63
N LEU A 34 -2.53 -2.55 -9.80
CA LEU A 34 -3.62 -2.14 -10.68
C LEU A 34 -4.41 -3.32 -11.23
N GLN A 35 -3.73 -4.43 -11.55
CA GLN A 35 -4.41 -5.65 -11.99
C GLN A 35 -5.29 -6.25 -10.90
N LEU A 36 -4.82 -6.29 -9.66
CA LEU A 36 -5.59 -6.77 -8.52
C LEU A 36 -6.79 -5.87 -8.25
N ALA A 37 -6.60 -4.55 -8.23
CA ALA A 37 -7.70 -3.59 -8.11
C ALA A 37 -8.76 -3.79 -9.21
N ALA A 38 -8.34 -3.93 -10.48
CA ALA A 38 -9.24 -4.17 -11.59
C ALA A 38 -9.99 -5.52 -11.49
N ARG A 39 -9.35 -6.56 -10.93
CA ARG A 39 -10.00 -7.85 -10.64
C ARG A 39 -11.04 -7.71 -9.52
N GLY A 40 -10.72 -6.99 -8.45
CA GLY A 40 -11.66 -6.67 -7.37
C GLY A 40 -12.90 -5.93 -7.88
N LEU A 41 -12.70 -4.84 -8.63
CA LEU A 41 -13.79 -4.06 -9.23
C LEU A 41 -14.68 -4.88 -10.18
N ARG A 42 -14.11 -5.86 -10.88
CA ARG A 42 -14.89 -6.80 -11.70
C ARG A 42 -15.69 -7.76 -10.84
N ALA A 43 -15.07 -8.33 -9.80
CA ALA A 43 -15.74 -9.24 -8.89
C ALA A 43 -16.95 -8.59 -8.21
N GLU A 44 -16.80 -7.34 -7.77
CA GLU A 44 -17.89 -6.52 -7.21
C GLU A 44 -19.00 -6.21 -8.22
N ASN A 45 -18.71 -6.26 -9.52
CA ASN A 45 -19.65 -5.99 -10.60
C ASN A 45 -20.10 -7.27 -11.32
N GLY A 46 -20.21 -8.39 -10.58
CA GLY A 46 -20.68 -9.67 -11.14
C GLY A 46 -19.80 -10.21 -12.28
N GLY A 47 -18.50 -9.94 -12.23
CA GLY A 47 -17.52 -10.30 -13.26
C GLY A 47 -17.43 -9.32 -14.44
N ARG A 48 -18.32 -8.33 -14.53
CA ARG A 48 -18.38 -7.41 -15.67
C ARG A 48 -17.37 -6.28 -15.54
N LYS A 49 -16.70 -5.94 -16.64
CA LYS A 49 -15.82 -4.78 -16.72
C LYS A 49 -16.66 -3.48 -16.70
N ARG A 50 -16.26 -2.51 -15.86
CA ARG A 50 -16.79 -1.14 -15.94
C ARG A 50 -16.10 -0.40 -17.10
N PRO A 51 -16.84 0.37 -17.92
CA PRO A 51 -16.25 1.08 -19.06
C PRO A 51 -15.31 2.21 -18.63
N ARG A 52 -15.59 2.85 -17.48
CA ARG A 52 -14.76 3.89 -16.87
C ARG A 52 -14.79 3.77 -15.36
N VAL A 53 -13.67 4.06 -14.72
CA VAL A 53 -13.51 4.13 -13.26
C VAL A 53 -12.63 5.34 -12.96
N THR A 54 -12.98 6.09 -11.91
CA THR A 54 -12.11 7.13 -11.35
C THR A 54 -11.30 6.50 -10.23
N LEU A 55 -9.98 6.54 -10.33
CA LEU A 55 -9.07 6.09 -9.29
C LEU A 55 -8.53 7.33 -8.59
N ASP A 56 -8.79 7.43 -7.30
CA ASP A 56 -8.17 8.43 -6.44
C ASP A 56 -6.81 7.88 -5.96
N VAL A 57 -5.75 8.65 -6.13
CA VAL A 57 -4.38 8.23 -5.79
C VAL A 57 -3.83 9.21 -4.78
N ASP A 58 -3.99 8.86 -3.51
CA ASP A 58 -3.42 9.60 -2.40
C ASP A 58 -2.16 8.90 -1.88
N SER A 59 -1.23 9.72 -1.41
CA SER A 59 -0.15 9.26 -0.54
C SER A 59 -0.71 8.68 0.77
N LEU A 60 0.01 7.72 1.36
CA LEU A 60 -0.33 7.21 2.69
C LEU A 60 0.06 8.27 3.75
N PRO A 61 -0.88 8.86 4.49
CA PRO A 61 -0.53 9.78 5.55
C PRO A 61 0.15 9.01 6.70
N ILE A 62 1.41 9.33 6.98
CA ILE A 62 2.13 8.77 8.13
C ILE A 62 2.27 9.88 9.16
N GLU A 63 1.60 9.73 10.30
CA GLU A 63 1.83 10.62 11.44
C GLU A 63 3.25 10.42 11.98
N VAL A 64 3.97 11.52 12.15
CA VAL A 64 5.33 11.49 12.69
C VAL A 64 5.41 12.19 14.04
N LEU A 65 6.23 11.63 14.91
CA LEU A 65 6.57 12.25 16.19
C LEU A 65 7.74 13.22 16.01
N GLY A 66 7.58 14.43 16.53
CA GLY A 66 8.59 15.48 16.45
C GLY A 66 8.71 16.14 15.07
N HIS A 67 9.87 16.74 14.79
CA HIS A 67 10.12 17.43 13.53
C HIS A 67 11.00 16.57 12.62
N GLN A 68 10.36 15.75 11.78
CA GLN A 68 11.05 14.99 10.75
C GLN A 68 11.06 15.77 9.43
N PRO A 69 12.14 15.69 8.62
CA PRO A 69 12.19 16.33 7.31
C PRO A 69 11.01 15.91 6.42
N LYS A 70 10.42 16.86 5.70
CA LYS A 70 9.27 16.68 4.80
C LYS A 70 7.93 16.34 5.48
N ALA A 71 7.88 16.28 6.82
CA ALA A 71 6.62 16.17 7.52
C ALA A 71 6.09 17.57 7.86
N GLU A 72 4.84 17.85 7.48
CA GLU A 72 4.20 19.15 7.68
C GLU A 72 2.91 19.02 8.47
N TRP A 73 2.45 20.11 9.08
CA TRP A 73 1.15 20.12 9.73
C TRP A 73 0.05 19.98 8.68
N ASN A 74 -0.76 18.93 8.80
CA ASN A 74 -1.90 18.68 7.94
C ASN A 74 -3.19 18.98 8.72
N ALA A 75 -3.93 19.99 8.27
CA ALA A 75 -5.16 20.43 8.95
C ALA A 75 -6.30 19.42 8.86
N HIS A 76 -6.32 18.55 7.84
CA HIS A 76 -7.35 17.52 7.72
C HIS A 76 -7.16 16.40 8.77
N TYR A 77 -5.91 15.99 9.00
CA TYR A 77 -5.60 14.95 9.99
C TYR A 77 -5.32 15.51 11.39
N HIS A 78 -5.25 16.84 11.54
CA HIS A 78 -4.86 17.52 12.79
C HIS A 78 -3.55 16.98 13.39
N ALA A 79 -2.59 16.65 12.53
CA ALA A 79 -1.32 16.04 12.91
C ALA A 79 -0.19 16.48 11.97
N ARG A 80 1.06 16.25 12.38
CA ARG A 80 2.20 16.37 11.46
C ARG A 80 2.31 15.10 10.64
N ILE A 81 2.12 15.23 9.34
CA ILE A 81 2.04 14.10 8.41
C ILE A 81 3.23 14.15 7.45
N TYR A 82 3.86 12.99 7.27
CA TYR A 82 4.74 12.72 6.14
C TYR A 82 3.94 12.02 5.02
N HIS A 83 4.08 12.57 3.82
CA HIS A 83 3.54 11.97 2.60
C HIS A 83 4.73 11.42 1.78
N PRO A 84 4.88 10.08 1.67
CA PRO A 84 6.00 9.44 0.98
C PRO A 84 6.00 9.63 -0.54
#